data_AF-A0A448XE79-F1
#
_entry.id   AF-A0A448XE79-F1
#
_cell.length_a   1.000
_cell.length_b   1.000
_cell.length_c   1.000
_cell.angle_alpha   90.00
_cell.angle_beta   90.00
_cell.angle_gamma   90.00
#
_symmetry.space_group_name_H-M   'P 1'
#
loop_
_entity.id
_entity.type
_entity.pdbx_description
1 polymer ?
#
loop_
_entity_poly.entity_id
_entity_poly.type
_entity_poly.pdbx_seq_one_letter_code
_entity_poly.pdbx_strand_id
1 'polypeptide(L)'
;MIHLPEGTKVDRSPLCEIVNFPIPEKPPDDLIKTPLIRVKDLDTVGQLLFDGIKKLNLVQSVVFETAYNTSENMLLAAPTGSGKTNVALLAIGQLIRQNMLSEGVVNVKDFKVLRRYEE
;
A
#
# COMPACT_ATOMS: atom_id res chain seq x y z
N MET A 1 -6.03 16.16 25.57
CA MET A 1 -5.66 15.01 26.42
C MET A 1 -5.27 13.88 25.49
N ILE A 2 -4.11 13.23 25.68
CA ILE A 2 -3.66 12.11 24.83
C ILE A 2 -4.11 10.81 25.49
N HIS A 3 -4.89 9.99 24.78
CA HIS A 3 -5.28 8.66 25.24
C HIS A 3 -4.21 7.64 24.84
N LEU A 4 -3.66 6.94 25.84
CA LEU A 4 -2.64 5.91 25.63
C LEU A 4 -3.29 4.52 25.58
N PRO A 5 -2.74 3.58 24.79
CA PRO A 5 -3.21 2.20 24.76
C PRO A 5 -3.10 1.53 26.13
N GLU A 6 -4.02 0.60 26.41
CA GLU A 6 -3.98 -0.22 27.62
C GLU A 6 -2.66 -1.01 27.69
N GLY A 7 -2.03 -1.05 28.88
CA GLY A 7 -0.73 -1.71 29.06
C GLY A 7 0.50 -0.83 28.77
N THR A 8 0.32 0.45 28.43
CA THR A 8 1.44 1.42 28.31
C THR A 8 2.10 1.63 29.67
N LYS A 9 3.44 1.49 29.73
CA LYS A 9 4.24 1.69 30.95
C LYS A 9 5.03 2.99 30.85
N VAL A 10 5.09 3.74 31.95
CA VAL A 10 5.77 5.04 32.00
C VAL A 10 6.82 5.01 33.11
N ASP A 11 8.08 5.13 32.74
CA ASP A 11 9.22 5.17 33.65
C ASP A 11 9.77 6.59 33.72
N ARG A 12 9.73 7.21 34.90
CA ARG A 12 10.15 8.60 35.11
C ARG A 12 11.48 8.66 35.87
N SER A 13 12.43 9.42 35.32
CA SER A 13 13.70 9.74 35.95
C SER A 13 13.92 11.27 35.96
N PRO A 14 14.88 11.80 36.74
CA PRO A 14 15.21 13.22 36.71
C PRO A 14 15.70 13.74 35.35
N LEU A 15 16.18 12.86 34.47
CA LEU A 15 16.74 13.23 33.16
C LEU A 15 15.72 13.10 32.01
N CYS A 16 14.79 12.14 32.11
CA CYS A 16 13.80 11.87 31.07
C CYS A 16 12.61 11.04 31.58
N GLU A 17 11.53 11.07 30.80
CA GLU A 17 10.38 10.18 30.90
C GLU A 17 10.41 9.22 29.70
N ILE A 18 10.35 7.92 29.96
CA ILE A 18 10.33 6.86 28.95
C ILE A 18 8.93 6.25 28.95
N VAL A 19 8.29 6.23 27.78
CA VAL A 19 6.95 5.65 27.58
C VAL A 19 7.10 4.41 26.71
N ASN A 20 6.81 3.25 27.29
CA ASN A 20 6.88 1.94 26.64
C ASN A 20 5.48 1.50 26.20
N PHE A 21 5.28 1.44 24.88
CA PHE A 21 4.02 1.00 24.29
C PHE A 21 3.93 -0.53 24.18
N PRO A 22 2.75 -1.12 24.41
CA PRO A 22 2.54 -2.56 24.21
C PRO A 22 2.62 -2.93 22.73
N ILE A 23 2.88 -4.21 22.47
CA ILE A 23 2.79 -4.75 21.10
C ILE A 23 1.31 -4.80 20.70
N PRO A 24 0.94 -4.30 19.50
CA PRO A 24 -0.44 -4.35 19.03
C PRO A 24 -0.98 -5.78 18.96
N GLU A 25 -2.27 -5.94 19.22
CA GLU A 25 -2.94 -7.22 19.00
C GLU A 25 -2.90 -7.63 17.53
N LYS A 26 -3.01 -8.94 17.31
CA LYS A 26 -3.09 -9.51 15.97
C LYS A 26 -4.36 -8.96 15.28
N PRO A 27 -4.33 -8.70 13.96
CA PRO A 27 -5.54 -8.32 13.24
C PRO A 27 -6.66 -9.37 13.38
N PRO A 28 -7.91 -9.02 13.06
CA PRO A 28 -9.02 -9.96 12.99
C PRO A 28 -8.73 -11.19 12.10
N ASP A 29 -9.24 -12.35 12.52
CA ASP A 29 -8.95 -13.64 11.87
C ASP A 29 -9.46 -13.74 10.43
N ASP A 30 -10.60 -13.12 10.13
CA ASP A 30 -11.15 -12.97 8.79
C ASP A 30 -10.18 -12.23 7.88
N LEU A 31 -9.59 -11.14 8.37
CA LEU A 31 -8.59 -10.39 7.63
C LEU A 31 -7.34 -11.24 7.38
N ILE A 32 -6.79 -11.91 8.40
CA ILE A 32 -5.58 -12.73 8.26
C ILE A 32 -5.78 -13.90 7.29
N LYS A 33 -7.00 -14.44 7.20
CA LYS A 33 -7.33 -15.53 6.27
C LYS A 33 -7.52 -15.05 4.83
N THR A 34 -7.49 -13.74 4.57
CA THR A 34 -7.55 -13.18 3.22
C THR A 34 -6.45 -13.80 2.36
N PRO A 35 -6.79 -14.38 1.19
CA PRO A 35 -5.80 -14.95 0.31
C PRO A 35 -4.88 -13.86 -0.24
N LEU A 36 -3.57 -14.08 -0.09
CA LEU A 36 -2.57 -13.16 -0.65
C LEU A 36 -2.46 -13.34 -2.15
N ILE A 37 -2.50 -12.22 -2.86
CA ILE A 37 -2.43 -12.20 -4.32
C ILE A 37 -1.01 -12.51 -4.76
N ARG A 38 -0.86 -13.51 -5.63
CA ARG A 38 0.45 -13.89 -6.16
C ARG A 38 0.73 -13.02 -7.38
N VAL A 39 1.94 -12.46 -7.45
CA VAL A 39 2.32 -11.58 -8.56
C VAL A 39 2.23 -12.30 -9.91
N LYS A 40 2.58 -13.59 -9.94
CA LYS A 40 2.43 -14.45 -11.13
C LYS A 40 0.99 -14.60 -11.67
N ASP A 41 -0.02 -14.29 -10.84
CA ASP A 41 -1.42 -14.37 -11.24
C ASP A 41 -1.93 -13.01 -11.76
N LEU A 42 -1.09 -11.97 -11.72
CA LEU A 42 -1.38 -10.67 -12.33
C LEU A 42 -1.21 -10.71 -13.84
N ASP A 43 -1.70 -9.69 -14.53
CA ASP A 43 -1.42 -9.49 -15.94
C ASP A 43 0.03 -9.05 -16.17
N THR A 44 0.43 -8.92 -17.44
CA THR A 44 1.81 -8.59 -17.82
C THR A 44 2.30 -7.31 -17.15
N VAL A 45 1.44 -6.28 -17.08
CA VAL A 45 1.79 -5.01 -16.43
C VAL A 45 2.01 -5.22 -14.93
N GLY A 46 1.12 -5.93 -14.25
CA GLY A 46 1.25 -6.20 -12.82
C GLY A 46 2.49 -7.05 -12.50
N GLN A 47 2.80 -8.04 -13.33
CA GLN A 47 4.01 -8.84 -13.21
C GLN A 47 5.29 -7.99 -13.36
N LEU A 48 5.31 -7.05 -14.33
CA LEU A 48 6.43 -6.14 -14.53
C LEU A 48 6.60 -5.15 -13.36
N LEU A 49 5.50 -4.58 -12.86
CA LEU A 49 5.53 -3.60 -11.76
C LEU A 49 6.05 -4.19 -10.45
N PHE A 50 5.83 -5.49 -10.24
CA PHE A 50 6.21 -6.19 -9.01
C PHE A 50 7.22 -7.31 -9.28
N ASP A 51 8.10 -7.13 -10.27
CA ASP A 51 9.16 -8.09 -10.55
C ASP A 51 10.02 -8.35 -9.30
N GLY A 52 10.40 -9.62 -9.10
CA GLY A 52 11.07 -10.09 -7.88
C GLY A 52 10.18 -10.25 -6.64
N ILE A 53 8.93 -9.78 -6.65
CA ILE A 53 7.98 -9.98 -5.55
C ILE A 53 7.14 -11.23 -5.82
N LYS A 54 7.02 -12.13 -4.83
CA LYS A 54 6.24 -13.37 -4.99
C LYS A 54 4.75 -13.16 -4.79
N LYS A 55 4.39 -12.38 -3.78
CA LYS A 55 3.01 -12.10 -3.37
C LYS A 55 2.90 -10.69 -2.81
N LEU A 56 1.74 -10.07 -3.01
CA LEU A 56 1.35 -8.86 -2.31
C LEU A 56 1.14 -9.16 -0.83
N ASN A 57 1.41 -8.18 0.04
CA ASN A 57 1.13 -8.33 1.46
C ASN A 57 -0.38 -8.25 1.76
N LEU A 58 -0.76 -8.41 3.03
CA LEU A 58 -2.17 -8.43 3.42
C LEU A 58 -2.91 -7.14 3.05
N VAL A 59 -2.38 -5.98 3.44
CA VAL A 59 -3.00 -4.67 3.16
C VAL A 59 -3.15 -4.46 1.66
N GLN A 60 -2.10 -4.76 0.89
CA GLN A 60 -2.10 -4.66 -0.56
C GLN A 60 -3.11 -5.61 -1.22
N SER A 61 -3.24 -6.84 -0.71
CA SER A 61 -4.18 -7.84 -1.25
C SER A 61 -5.64 -7.45 -0.98
N VAL A 62 -5.92 -6.90 0.20
CA VAL A 62 -7.27 -6.44 0.59
C VAL A 62 -7.75 -5.31 -0.32
N VAL A 63 -6.87 -4.35 -0.63
CA VAL A 63 -7.23 -3.18 -1.45
C VAL A 63 -7.02 -3.40 -2.95
N PHE A 64 -6.50 -4.55 -3.35
CA PHE A 64 -6.07 -4.79 -4.73
C PHE A 64 -7.20 -4.60 -5.74
N GLU A 65 -8.42 -5.07 -5.43
CA GLU A 65 -9.54 -4.95 -6.35
C GLU A 65 -9.83 -3.48 -6.68
N THR A 66 -10.00 -2.65 -5.65
CA THR A 66 -10.22 -1.20 -5.82
C THR A 66 -9.01 -0.50 -6.43
N ALA A 67 -7.80 -0.86 -6.02
CA ALA A 67 -6.59 -0.17 -6.46
C ALA A 67 -6.16 -0.55 -7.88
N TYR A 68 -6.44 -1.76 -8.35
CA TYR A 68 -5.89 -2.30 -9.60
C TYR A 68 -6.93 -2.57 -10.69
N ASN A 69 -8.19 -2.81 -10.31
CA ASN A 69 -9.24 -3.23 -11.23
C ASN A 69 -10.39 -2.20 -11.37
N THR A 70 -10.46 -1.18 -10.51
CA THR A 70 -11.48 -0.12 -10.60
C THR A 70 -10.85 1.27 -10.70
N SER A 71 -11.63 2.27 -11.15
CA SER A 71 -11.22 3.69 -11.17
C SER A 71 -11.85 4.47 -10.01
N GLU A 72 -12.24 3.80 -8.93
CA GLU A 72 -12.90 4.44 -7.79
C GLU A 72 -11.89 5.19 -6.91
N ASN A 73 -12.36 6.27 -6.28
CA ASN A 73 -11.56 6.98 -5.29
C ASN A 73 -11.38 6.12 -4.04
N MET A 74 -10.15 6.01 -3.55
CA MET A 74 -9.82 5.20 -2.38
C MET A 74 -8.97 6.00 -1.38
N LEU A 75 -9.34 5.91 -0.09
CA LEU A 75 -8.53 6.43 1.02
C LEU A 75 -7.85 5.26 1.75
N LEU A 76 -6.51 5.21 1.70
CA LEU A 76 -5.73 4.23 2.45
C LEU A 76 -5.06 4.88 3.67
N ALA A 77 -5.65 4.64 4.85
CA ALA A 77 -5.03 4.99 6.13
C ALA A 77 -4.36 3.75 6.73
N ALA A 78 -3.03 3.66 6.64
CA ALA A 78 -2.28 2.52 7.14
C ALA A 78 -0.93 2.97 7.76
N PRO A 79 -0.39 2.23 8.76
CA PRO A 79 0.85 2.59 9.43
C PRO A 79 2.07 2.60 8.48
N THR A 80 3.18 3.18 8.93
CA THR A 80 4.45 3.10 8.20
C THR A 80 4.88 1.64 8.02
N GLY A 81 5.55 1.33 6.91
CA GLY A 81 5.96 -0.05 6.59
C GLY A 81 4.85 -0.99 6.10
N SER A 82 3.58 -0.57 6.06
CA SER A 82 2.47 -1.41 5.55
C SER A 82 2.47 -1.62 4.02
N GLY A 83 3.37 -0.95 3.29
CA GLY A 83 3.49 -1.08 1.84
C GLY A 83 2.54 -0.18 1.04
N LYS A 84 2.15 0.99 1.58
CA LYS A 84 1.35 2.00 0.88
C LYS A 84 1.92 2.41 -0.48
N THR A 85 3.23 2.45 -0.61
CA THR A 85 3.90 2.78 -1.90
C THR A 85 3.53 1.79 -3.00
N ASN A 86 3.46 0.48 -2.69
CA ASN A 86 3.04 -0.52 -3.66
C ASN A 86 1.55 -0.40 -3.98
N VAL A 87 0.71 0.06 -3.03
CA VAL A 87 -0.70 0.35 -3.31
C VAL A 87 -0.85 1.52 -4.27
N ALA A 88 -0.04 2.58 -4.10
CA ALA A 88 0.01 3.67 -5.07
C ALA A 88 0.49 3.17 -6.45
N LEU A 89 1.45 2.24 -6.47
CA LEU A 89 1.93 1.62 -7.71
C LEU A 89 0.85 0.77 -8.40
N LEU A 90 -0.02 0.09 -7.65
CA LEU A 90 -1.20 -0.59 -8.21
C LEU A 90 -2.11 0.42 -8.93
N ALA A 91 -2.45 1.53 -8.28
CA ALA A 91 -3.29 2.57 -8.89
C ALA A 91 -2.65 3.18 -10.15
N ILE A 92 -1.34 3.42 -10.13
CA ILE A 92 -0.61 3.89 -11.32
C ILE A 92 -0.63 2.82 -12.42
N GLY A 93 -0.43 1.56 -12.06
CA GLY A 93 -0.48 0.43 -12.99
C GLY A 93 -1.84 0.26 -13.65
N GLN A 94 -2.93 0.47 -12.90
CA GLN A 94 -4.29 0.50 -13.42
C GLN A 94 -4.47 1.59 -14.48
N LEU A 95 -3.97 2.80 -14.20
CA LEU A 95 -4.02 3.91 -15.16
C LEU A 95 -3.19 3.62 -16.42
N ILE A 96 -2.01 3.01 -16.28
CA ILE A 96 -1.18 2.58 -17.41
C ILE A 96 -1.94 1.57 -18.27
N ARG A 97 -2.55 0.54 -17.67
CA ARG A 97 -3.32 -0.49 -18.38
C ARG A 97 -4.49 0.11 -19.17
N GLN A 98 -5.21 1.07 -18.58
CA GLN A 98 -6.34 1.73 -19.24
C GLN A 98 -5.93 2.57 -20.46
N ASN A 99 -4.68 3.01 -20.52
CA ASN A 99 -4.16 3.87 -21.59
C ASN A 99 -3.05 3.18 -22.41
N MET A 100 -3.05 1.84 -22.43
CA MET A 100 -2.18 1.05 -23.30
C MET A 100 -2.82 0.83 -24.67
N LEU A 101 -2.03 1.05 -25.72
CA LEU A 101 -2.37 0.68 -27.09
C LEU A 101 -2.15 -0.82 -27.31
N SER A 102 -2.73 -1.36 -28.38
CA SER A 102 -2.71 -2.80 -28.74
C SER A 102 -1.31 -3.43 -28.81
N GLU A 103 -0.26 -2.64 -29.01
CA GLU A 103 1.14 -3.10 -29.11
C GLU A 103 1.91 -3.03 -27.77
N GLY A 104 1.23 -2.79 -26.65
CA GLY A 104 1.88 -2.61 -25.35
C GLY A 104 2.59 -1.25 -25.22
N VAL A 105 2.26 -0.31 -26.09
CA VAL A 105 2.77 1.07 -26.07
C VAL A 105 1.81 1.93 -25.24
N VAL A 106 2.35 2.64 -24.26
CA VAL A 106 1.54 3.56 -23.43
C VAL A 106 1.23 4.83 -24.23
N ASN A 107 -0.04 5.24 -24.29
CA ASN A 107 -0.44 6.49 -24.92
C ASN A 107 -0.08 7.69 -24.02
N VAL A 108 1.15 8.19 -24.15
CA VAL A 108 1.69 9.28 -23.31
C VAL A 108 0.88 10.59 -23.46
N LYS A 109 0.13 10.78 -24.56
CA LYS A 109 -0.67 11.98 -24.77
C LYS A 109 -1.83 12.12 -23.78
N ASP A 110 -2.30 11.00 -23.23
CA ASP A 110 -3.42 10.97 -22.29
C ASP A 110 -2.93 11.19 -20.83
N PHE A 111 -1.61 11.22 -20.61
CA PHE A 111 -1.02 11.45 -19.31
C PHE A 111 -0.56 12.89 -19.13
N LYS A 112 -1.13 13.56 -18.12
CA LYS A 112 -0.57 14.80 -17.61
C LYS A 112 0.50 14.50 -16.56
N VAL A 113 1.76 14.48 -16.98
CA VAL A 113 2.90 14.28 -16.07
C VAL A 113 3.32 15.63 -15.48
N LEU A 114 3.18 15.80 -14.17
CA LEU A 114 3.68 16.97 -13.45
C LEU A 114 5.12 16.67 -12.98
N ARG A 115 6.11 17.34 -13.58
CA ARG A 115 7.45 17.40 -12.99
C ARG A 115 7.50 18.56 -12.01
N ARG A 116 7.96 18.29 -10.79
CA ARG A 116 8.44 19.35 -9.90
C ARG A 116 9.80 19.77 -10.43
N TYR A 117 9.92 21.02 -10.87
CA TYR A 117 11.23 21.63 -11.06
C TYR A 117 11.76 21.94 -9.65
N GLU A 118 12.90 21.37 -9.28
CA GLU A 118 13.68 21.87 -8.15
C GLU A 118 14.49 23.06 -8.68
N GLU A 119 14.28 24.23 -8.07
CA GLU A 119 15.16 25.40 -8.20
C GLU A 119 16.34 25.27 -7.22
#